data_AF-A0A7Y6K7X9-F1
#
_entry.id   AF-A0A7Y6K7X9-F1
#
_cell.length_a   1.000
_cell.length_b   1.000
_cell.length_c   1.000
_cell.angle_alpha   90.00
_cell.angle_beta   90.00
_cell.angle_gamma   90.00
#
_symmetry.space_group_name_H-M   'P 1'
#
loop_
_entity.id
_entity.type
_entity.pdbx_description
1 polymer ?
#
loop_
_entity_poly.entity_id
_entity_poly.type
_entity_poly.pdbx_seq_one_letter_code
_entity_poly.pdbx_strand_id
1 'polypeptide(L)' 'MAIGFRQLSFESLRTRAQELRLHGLLAQGPEVAQELWVAPLVQWEEDERARRSLERRIKEPHLGGFKALRLRLDLAVKV' A
#
# COMPACT_ATOMS: atom_id res chain seq x y z
N MET A 1 -9.71 11.52 -11.38
CA MET A 1 -9.60 12.22 -10.08
C MET A 1 -8.23 11.87 -9.52
N ALA A 2 -7.29 12.81 -9.50
CA ALA A 2 -5.91 12.54 -9.08
C ALA A 2 -5.90 12.21 -7.59
N ILE A 3 -5.65 10.94 -7.26
CA ILE A 3 -5.32 10.53 -5.90
C ILE A 3 -4.07 11.34 -5.55
N GLY A 4 -4.14 12.20 -4.54
CA GLY A 4 -3.03 13.08 -4.18
C GLY A 4 -1.85 12.26 -3.70
N PHE A 5 -0.93 11.91 -4.60
CA PHE A 5 0.32 11.27 -4.25
C PHE A 5 1.16 12.30 -3.51
N ARG A 6 1.36 12.09 -2.20
CA ARG A 6 2.25 12.96 -1.43
C ARG A 6 3.63 12.88 -2.07
N GLN A 7 4.18 14.03 -2.43
CA GLN A 7 5.60 14.13 -2.75
C GLN A 7 6.38 13.65 -1.52
N LEU A 8 7.09 12.53 -1.65
CA LEU A 8 7.94 11.96 -0.62
C LEU A 8 9.35 12.53 -0.80
N SER A 9 10.04 12.87 0.30
CA SER A 9 11.47 13.20 0.21
C SER A 9 12.24 11.96 -0.28
N PHE A 10 13.35 12.15 -1.01
CA PHE A 10 14.14 11.04 -1.55
C PHE A 10 14.51 9.99 -0.48
N GLU A 11 14.95 10.43 0.70
CA GLU A 11 15.28 9.54 1.82
C GLU A 11 14.08 8.73 2.33
N SER A 12 12.88 9.34 2.35
CA SER A 12 11.65 8.62 2.73
C SER A 12 11.26 7.58 1.68
N LEU A 13 11.41 7.91 0.40
CA LEU A 13 11.13 7.01 -0.72
C LEU A 13 12.12 5.84 -0.74
N ARG A 14 13.39 6.12 -0.47
CA ARG A 14 14.45 5.11 -0.35
C ARG A 14 14.17 4.12 0.78
N THR A 15 13.82 4.62 1.97
CA THR A 15 13.48 3.78 3.12
C THR A 15 12.31 2.85 2.81
N ARG A 16 11.23 3.39 2.23
CA ARG A 16 10.04 2.61 1.84
C ARG A 16 10.37 1.58 0.76
N ALA A 17 11.12 1.97 -0.27
CA ALA A 17 11.56 1.07 -1.32
C ALA A 17 12.45 -0.07 -0.80
N GLN A 18 13.26 0.17 0.24
CA GLN A 18 14.03 -0.87 0.93
C GLN A 18 13.12 -1.84 1.68
N GLU A 19 12.13 -1.36 2.41
CA GLU A 19 11.16 -2.20 3.13
C GLU A 19 10.34 -3.08 2.18
N LEU A 20 9.99 -2.54 1.01
CA LEU A 20 9.29 -3.22 -0.07
C LEU A 20 10.21 -4.09 -0.96
N ARG A 21 11.53 -4.04 -0.76
CA ARG A 21 12.53 -4.79 -1.55
C ARG A 21 12.53 -4.45 -3.06
N LEU A 22 12.23 -3.19 -3.40
CA LEU A 22 12.23 -2.68 -4.77
C LEU A 22 13.64 -2.34 -5.25
N HIS A 23 14.50 -3.36 -5.37
CA HIS A 23 15.93 -3.17 -5.68
C HIS A 23 16.20 -2.48 -7.03
N GLY A 24 15.34 -2.68 -8.03
CA GLY A 24 15.46 -1.98 -9.32
C GLY A 24 15.32 -0.47 -9.17
N LEU A 25 14.32 -0.05 -8.38
CA LEU A 25 14.07 1.36 -8.08
C LEU A 25 15.24 1.99 -7.29
N LEU A 26 15.84 1.22 -6.37
CA LEU A 26 17.02 1.65 -5.60
C LEU A 26 18.29 1.75 -6.46
N ALA A 27 18.38 0.99 -7.56
CA ALA A 27 19.55 0.96 -8.44
C ALA A 27 19.60 2.13 -9.43
N GLN A 28 18.44 2.66 -9.84
CA GLN A 28 18.38 3.81 -10.76
C GLN A 28 18.69 5.18 -10.11
N GLY A 29 18.82 5.24 -8.77
CA GLY A 29 19.27 6.46 -8.08
C GLY A 29 18.19 7.56 -7.93
N PRO A 30 18.59 8.79 -7.54
CA PRO A 30 17.68 9.88 -7.21
C PRO A 30 16.97 10.53 -8.40
N GLU A 31 17.42 10.30 -9.64
CA GLU A 31 16.71 10.79 -10.82
C GLU A 31 15.33 10.13 -10.95
N VAL A 32 15.25 8.82 -10.77
CA VAL A 32 13.97 8.09 -10.83
C VAL A 32 13.03 8.52 -9.71
N ALA A 33 13.53 8.82 -8.52
CA ALA A 33 12.69 9.24 -7.40
C ALA A 33 11.94 10.58 -7.62
N GLN A 34 12.37 11.39 -8.59
CA GLN A 34 11.69 12.64 -8.96
C GLN A 34 10.54 12.41 -9.93
N GLU A 35 10.46 11.23 -10.53
CA GLU A 35 9.40 10.89 -11.45
C GLU A 35 8.05 10.80 -10.74
N LEU A 36 7.05 11.43 -11.36
CA LEU A 36 5.70 11.55 -10.79
C LEU A 36 5.02 10.19 -10.58
N TRP A 37 5.49 9.13 -11.26
CA TRP A 37 4.93 7.78 -11.16
C TRP A 37 5.50 6.97 -9.98
N VAL A 38 6.64 7.37 -9.40
CA VAL A 38 7.32 6.56 -8.37
C VAL A 38 6.61 6.63 -7.02
N ALA A 39 6.26 7.82 -6.56
CA ALA A 39 5.48 7.97 -5.33
C ALA A 39 4.14 7.17 -5.38
N PRO A 40 3.38 7.19 -6.49
CA PRO A 40 2.25 6.28 -6.71
C PRO A 40 2.59 4.81 -6.57
N LEU A 41 3.64 4.36 -7.26
CA LEU A 41 4.02 2.97 -7.29
C LEU A 41 4.34 2.45 -5.89
N VAL A 42 5.13 3.23 -5.13
CA VAL A 42 5.49 2.89 -3.75
C VAL A 42 4.24 2.82 -2.87
N GLN A 43 3.30 3.75 -3.02
CA GLN A 43 2.05 3.73 -2.26
C GLN A 43 1.19 2.50 -2.59
N TRP A 44 1.08 2.11 -3.86
CA TRP A 44 0.31 0.94 -4.26
C TRP A 44 0.89 -0.36 -3.69
N GLU A 45 2.21 -0.50 -3.67
CA GLU A 45 2.88 -1.66 -3.08
C GLU A 45 2.67 -1.73 -1.55
N GLU A 46 2.70 -0.59 -0.85
CA GLU A 46 2.37 -0.50 0.58
C GLU A 46 0.91 -0.93 0.85
N ASP A 47 -0.03 -0.41 0.07
CA ASP A 47 -1.46 -0.69 0.20
C ASP A 47 -1.75 -2.18 -0.07
N GLU A 48 -1.15 -2.75 -1.12
CA GLU A 48 -1.29 -4.17 -1.46
C GLU A 48 -0.70 -5.08 -0.36
N ARG A 49 0.45 -4.70 0.21
CA ARG A 49 1.05 -5.43 1.35
C ARG A 49 0.16 -5.39 2.58
N ALA A 50 -0.43 -4.24 2.90
CA ALA A 50 -1.39 -4.09 4.00
C ALA A 50 -2.65 -4.93 3.75
N ARG A 51 -3.19 -4.89 2.53
CA ARG A 51 -4.33 -5.70 2.10
C ARG A 51 -4.07 -7.19 2.26
N ARG A 52 -2.95 -7.71 1.74
CA ARG A 52 -2.58 -9.13 1.87
C ARG A 52 -2.38 -9.57 3.33
N SER A 53 -1.76 -8.71 4.14
CA SER A 53 -1.60 -8.96 5.57
C SER A 53 -2.94 -9.09 6.28
N LEU A 54 -3.89 -8.21 5.97
CA LEU A 54 -5.26 -8.26 6.48
C LEU A 54 -5.97 -9.52 6.00
N GLU A 55 -5.92 -9.83 4.70
CA GLU A 55 -6.54 -11.02 4.13
C GLU A 55 -6.02 -12.30 4.77
N ARG A 56 -4.71 -12.40 5.01
CA ARG A 56 -4.11 -13.56 5.69
C ARG A 56 -4.64 -13.70 7.11
N ARG A 57 -4.75 -12.61 7.86
CA ARG A 57 -5.31 -12.60 9.23
C ARG A 57 -6.79 -12.94 9.27
N ILE A 58 -7.56 -12.54 8.26
CA ILE A 58 -8.98 -12.90 8.14
C ILE A 58 -9.13 -14.37 7.76
N LYS A 59 -8.30 -14.88 6.83
CA LYS A 59 -8.33 -16.28 6.37
C LYS A 59 -7.81 -17.28 7.40
N GLU A 60 -6.98 -16.83 8.34
CA GLU A 60 -6.50 -17.64 9.46
C GLU A 60 -7.16 -17.20 10.78
N PRO A 61 -8.44 -17.53 11.04
CA PRO A 61 -9.06 -17.21 12.31
C PRO A 61 -8.52 -18.15 13.40
N HIS A 62 -7.35 -17.82 13.94
CA HIS A 62 -6.79 -18.44 15.15
C HIS A 62 -7.58 -18.06 16.42
N LEU A 63 -8.46 -17.05 16.30
CA LEU A 63 -9.34 -16.59 17.35
C LEU A 63 -10.72 -17.23 17.12
N GLY A 64 -11.02 -18.26 17.91
CA GLY A 64 -12.30 -18.95 17.87
C GLY A 64 -13.48 -17.97 17.85
N GLY A 65 -14.34 -18.12 16.84
CA GLY A 65 -15.70 -17.58 16.78
C GLY A 65 -15.86 -16.09 17.12
N PHE A 66 -15.36 -15.19 16.29
CA PHE A 66 -15.87 -13.81 16.32
C PHE A 66 -17.35 -13.82 15.93
N LYS A 67 -18.24 -13.49 16.88
CA LYS A 67 -19.66 -13.24 16.60
C LYS A 67 -19.74 -12.09 15.59
N ALA A 68 -20.30 -12.37 14.42
CA ALA A 68 -20.47 -11.40 13.35
C ALA A 68 -21.32 -10.21 13.82
N LEU A 69 -20.67 -9.08 14.07
CA LEU A 69 -21.34 -7.78 14.01
C LEU A 69 -21.60 -7.49 12.54
N ARG A 70 -22.84 -7.80 12.12
CA ARG A 70 -23.39 -7.45 10.81
C ARG A 70 -23.39 -5.92 10.66
N LEU A 71 -22.34 -5.36 10.08
CA LEU A 71 -22.36 -4.02 9.49
C LEU A 71 -22.79 -4.18 8.03
N ARG A 72 -24.05 -3.84 7.77
CA ARG A 72 -24.60 -3.66 6.43
C ARG A 72 -23.90 -2.44 5.83
N LEU A 73 -22.89 -2.67 4.99
CA LEU A 73 -22.26 -1.65 4.16
C LEU A 73 -22.66 -1.88 2.69
N ASP A 74 -23.96 -1.77 2.44
CA ASP A 74 -24.49 -1.46 1.12
C ASP A 74 -24.51 0.07 1.00
N LEU A 75 -23.37 0.71 0.70
CA LEU A 75 -23.19 2.13 0.31
C LEU A 75 -21.67 2.39 0.33
N ALA A 76 -20.96 2.79 -0.71
CA ALA A 76 -21.33 3.22 -2.04
C ALA A 76 -20.11 3.00 -2.95
N VAL A 77 -20.22 2.07 -3.91
CA VAL A 77 -19.49 2.18 -5.17
C VAL A 77 -20.48 2.85 -6.12
N LYS A 78 -20.42 4.17 -6.20
CA LYS A 78 -21.08 4.94 -7.25
C LYS A 78 -20.02 5.28 -8.29
N VAL A 79 -20.22 4.68 -9.46
CA VAL A 79 -19.97 5.16 -10.83
C VAL A 79 -19.16 6.44 -10.95
#